data_AF-A0A452ZQ84-F1
#
_entry.id   AF-A0A452ZQ84-F1
#
_cell.length_a   1.000
_cell.length_b   1.000
_cell.length_c   1.000
_cell.angle_alpha   90.00
_cell.angle_beta   90.00
_cell.angle_gamma   90.00
#
_symmetry.space_group_name_H-M   'P 1'
#
loop_
_entity.id
_entity.type
_entity.pdbx_description
1 polymer ?
#
loop_
_entity_poly.entity_id
_entity_poly.type
_entity_poly.pdbx_seq_one_letter_code
_entity_poly.pdbx_strand_id
1 'polypeptide(L)'
;QEYLDEEVESCTRRAILYKEYVKGISSSGMQSNCGFEGQINACWTHKVTTKELDTIRAAGFLVSVIHGRHDIIAQVCHARRLAQRLLPVARMVDLHGAHLVSHERPQEVNNALMDLIKATKSATAPHEWSSQPENTSETGALISARPVTLAIRTGEAGNAAVAAYNLLAKLQLSFLYVIGLIVMAFEHMRNIVRVTKPVRVAAIESS
;
A
#
# COMPACT_ATOMS: atom_id res chain seq x y z
N GLN A 1 -3.89 -22.58 4.14
CA GLN A 1 -5.32 -22.48 3.81
C GLN A 1 -5.70 -21.02 3.92
N GLU A 2 -6.29 -20.43 2.88
CA GLU A 2 -6.62 -18.99 2.86
C GLU A 2 -7.78 -18.73 3.83
N TYR A 3 -7.64 -17.74 4.73
CA TYR A 3 -8.62 -17.42 5.79
C TYR A 3 -10.04 -17.19 5.25
N LEU A 4 -10.19 -16.67 4.03
CA LEU A 4 -11.50 -16.41 3.44
C LEU A 4 -12.16 -17.66 2.85
N ASP A 5 -11.37 -18.68 2.53
CA ASP A 5 -11.83 -19.92 1.92
C ASP A 5 -12.06 -21.03 2.95
N GLU A 6 -11.84 -20.73 4.22
CA GLU A 6 -12.24 -21.61 5.32
C GLU A 6 -13.77 -21.78 5.32
N GLU A 7 -14.22 -23.03 5.34
CA GLU A 7 -15.63 -23.34 5.53
C GLU A 7 -16.02 -23.08 6.99
N VAL A 8 -16.96 -22.16 7.17
CA VAL A 8 -17.58 -21.88 8.46
C VAL A 8 -19.03 -22.33 8.32
N GLU A 9 -19.41 -23.33 9.11
CA GLU A 9 -20.68 -24.04 8.99
C GLU A 9 -20.86 -24.76 7.64
N SER A 10 -21.57 -24.13 6.69
CA SER A 10 -21.96 -24.69 5.39
C SER A 10 -21.58 -23.79 4.21
N CYS A 11 -20.85 -22.71 4.49
CA CYS A 11 -20.45 -21.69 3.53
C CYS A 11 -18.98 -21.34 3.74
N THR A 12 -18.32 -20.79 2.73
CA THR A 12 -17.01 -20.16 2.96
C THR A 12 -17.18 -18.89 3.80
N ARG A 13 -16.17 -18.55 4.60
CA ARG A 13 -16.12 -17.28 5.34
C ARG A 13 -16.35 -16.08 4.41
N ARG A 14 -15.81 -16.13 3.19
CA ARG A 14 -16.06 -15.15 2.12
C ARG A 14 -17.56 -14.99 1.81
N ALA A 15 -18.30 -16.08 1.66
CA ALA A 15 -19.72 -16.04 1.37
C ALA A 15 -20.55 -15.47 2.53
N ILE A 16 -20.18 -15.79 3.77
CA ILE A 16 -20.83 -15.24 4.97
C ILE A 16 -20.58 -13.72 5.07
N LEU A 17 -19.33 -13.28 4.93
CA LEU A 17 -18.98 -11.86 4.97
C LEU A 17 -19.65 -11.07 3.85
N TYR A 18 -19.71 -11.64 2.64
CA TYR A 18 -20.43 -11.03 1.52
C TYR A 18 -21.93 -10.89 1.80
N LYS A 19 -22.56 -11.93 2.35
CA LYS A 19 -23.99 -11.90 2.69
C LYS A 19 -24.29 -10.87 3.76
N GLU A 20 -23.48 -10.78 4.81
CA GLU A 20 -23.63 -9.75 5.84
C GLU A 20 -23.37 -8.34 5.30
N TYR A 21 -22.38 -8.17 4.42
CA TYR A 21 -22.12 -6.90 3.73
C TYR A 21 -23.32 -6.46 2.88
N VAL A 22 -23.86 -7.35 2.04
CA VAL A 22 -25.05 -7.07 1.21
C VAL A 22 -26.27 -6.79 2.09
N LYS A 23 -26.46 -7.57 3.15
CA LYS A 23 -27.55 -7.37 4.11
C LYS A 23 -27.45 -6.01 4.78
N GLY A 24 -26.25 -5.61 5.23
CA GLY A 24 -25.97 -4.31 5.82
C GLY A 24 -26.27 -3.15 4.86
N ILE A 25 -25.84 -3.23 3.61
CA ILE A 25 -26.15 -2.20 2.60
C ILE A 25 -27.64 -2.15 2.28
N SER A 26 -28.30 -3.31 2.17
CA SER A 26 -29.72 -3.38 1.86
C SER A 26 -30.61 -2.83 2.98
N SER A 27 -30.18 -2.93 4.24
CA SER A 27 -30.95 -2.45 5.40
C SER A 27 -30.68 -0.99 5.77
N SER A 28 -29.46 -0.50 5.54
CA SER A 28 -29.03 0.86 5.94
C SER A 28 -28.97 1.88 4.79
N GLY A 29 -29.07 1.43 3.53
CA GLY A 29 -28.90 2.30 2.36
C GLY A 29 -27.43 2.62 2.08
N MET A 30 -27.18 3.61 1.23
CA MET A 30 -25.82 4.08 0.93
C MET A 30 -25.22 4.75 2.18
N GLN A 31 -23.97 4.45 2.52
CA GLN A 31 -23.35 4.89 3.78
C GLN A 31 -23.52 6.40 4.00
N SER A 32 -23.96 6.78 5.22
CA SER A 32 -24.16 8.18 5.62
C SER A 32 -22.89 9.01 5.42
N ASN A 33 -23.01 10.32 5.20
CA ASN A 33 -21.88 11.26 5.15
C ASN A 33 -21.60 11.95 6.50
N CYS A 34 -22.39 11.65 7.54
CA CYS A 34 -22.24 12.22 8.87
C CYS A 34 -22.64 11.22 9.97
N GLY A 35 -22.28 11.52 11.22
CA GLY A 35 -22.54 10.66 12.38
C GLY A 35 -21.63 9.42 12.45
N PHE A 36 -21.97 8.45 13.31
CA PHE A 36 -21.20 7.21 13.51
C PHE A 36 -21.09 6.39 12.21
N GLU A 37 -22.18 6.24 11.46
CA GLU A 37 -22.20 5.60 10.13
C GLU A 37 -21.38 6.38 9.09
N GLY A 38 -21.27 7.70 9.25
CA GLY A 38 -20.42 8.55 8.43
C GLY A 38 -18.93 8.42 8.70
N GLN A 39 -18.52 7.81 9.82
CA GLN A 39 -17.10 7.55 10.08
C GLN A 39 -16.53 6.52 9.11
N ILE A 40 -17.31 5.48 8.77
CA ILE A 40 -16.88 4.48 7.78
C ILE A 40 -16.78 5.13 6.40
N ASN A 41 -17.78 5.90 5.99
CA ASN A 41 -17.71 6.64 4.72
C ASN A 41 -16.54 7.63 4.68
N ALA A 42 -16.26 8.33 5.79
CA ALA A 42 -15.09 9.19 5.91
C ALA A 42 -13.79 8.37 5.77
N CYS A 43 -13.65 7.22 6.42
CA CYS A 43 -12.48 6.35 6.25
C CYS A 43 -12.28 5.88 4.79
N TRP A 44 -13.36 5.77 4.01
CA TRP A 44 -13.31 5.34 2.61
C TRP A 44 -13.10 6.47 1.61
N THR A 45 -13.58 7.67 1.91
CA THR A 45 -13.60 8.80 0.96
C THR A 45 -12.62 9.91 1.33
N HIS A 46 -12.17 9.96 2.58
CA HIS A 46 -11.24 10.98 3.04
C HIS A 46 -9.88 10.80 2.38
N LYS A 47 -9.40 11.89 1.81
CA LYS A 47 -8.05 12.02 1.28
C LYS A 47 -7.41 13.18 2.00
N VAL A 48 -6.24 12.93 2.57
CA VAL A 48 -5.44 13.97 3.22
C VAL A 48 -5.11 15.09 2.23
N THR A 49 -5.76 16.23 2.43
CA THR A 49 -5.64 17.44 1.65
C THR A 49 -4.34 18.18 1.96
N THR A 50 -3.92 19.08 1.06
CA THR A 50 -2.74 19.91 1.31
C THR A 50 -2.92 20.81 2.53
N LYS A 51 -4.13 21.36 2.75
CA LYS A 51 -4.43 22.20 3.92
C LYS A 51 -4.28 21.46 5.25
N GLU A 52 -4.68 20.18 5.31
CA GLU A 52 -4.49 19.34 6.49
C GLU A 52 -3.01 19.10 6.76
N LEU A 53 -2.22 18.83 5.71
CA LEU A 53 -0.76 18.69 5.85
C LEU A 53 -0.09 19.99 6.28
N ASP A 54 -0.53 21.13 5.74
CA ASP A 54 -0.03 22.45 6.15
C ASP A 54 -0.32 22.71 7.62
N THR A 55 -1.52 22.33 8.09
CA THR A 55 -1.88 22.41 9.52
C THR A 55 -0.95 21.54 10.38
N ILE A 56 -0.67 20.31 9.96
CA ILE A 56 0.26 19.41 10.66
C ILE A 56 1.66 20.03 10.72
N ARG A 57 2.16 20.57 9.59
CA ARG A 57 3.48 21.22 9.53
C ARG A 57 3.54 22.45 10.44
N ALA A 58 2.50 23.27 10.44
CA ALA A 58 2.41 24.49 11.24
C ALA A 58 2.32 24.21 12.75
N ALA A 59 1.76 23.05 13.15
CA ALA A 59 1.69 22.64 14.54
C ALA A 59 3.07 22.32 15.15
N GLY A 60 4.09 22.07 14.32
CA GLY A 60 5.49 22.02 14.74
C GLY A 60 5.90 20.77 15.53
N PHE A 61 5.01 19.78 15.69
CA PHE A 61 5.39 18.49 16.29
C PHE A 61 6.14 17.61 15.28
N LEU A 62 7.10 16.84 15.78
CA LEU A 62 7.87 15.90 14.98
C LEU A 62 7.01 14.68 14.61
N VAL A 63 7.22 14.15 13.40
CA VAL A 63 6.49 13.00 12.87
C VAL A 63 7.46 11.89 12.44
N SER A 64 7.19 10.65 12.84
CA SER A 64 7.82 9.45 12.28
C SER A 64 6.82 8.72 11.38
N VAL A 65 7.18 8.49 10.12
CA VAL A 65 6.44 7.60 9.22
C VAL A 65 7.19 6.26 9.18
N ILE A 66 6.68 5.26 9.89
CA ILE A 66 7.31 3.92 10.00
C ILE A 66 6.58 2.96 9.06
N HIS A 67 7.31 2.29 8.17
CA HIS A 67 6.70 1.41 7.16
C HIS A 67 7.57 0.21 6.81
N GLY A 68 6.96 -0.89 6.37
CA GLY A 68 7.66 -2.08 5.87
C GLY A 68 7.95 -2.03 4.36
N ARG A 69 9.19 -2.30 3.94
CA ARG A 69 9.62 -2.27 2.53
C ARG A 69 8.82 -3.17 1.59
N HIS A 70 8.30 -4.27 2.10
CA HIS A 70 7.63 -5.32 1.33
C HIS A 70 6.11 -5.32 1.57
N ASP A 71 5.54 -4.23 2.09
CA ASP A 71 4.10 -4.10 2.25
C ASP A 71 3.41 -4.05 0.87
N ILE A 72 2.67 -5.13 0.56
CA ILE A 72 1.88 -5.26 -0.66
C ILE A 72 0.47 -4.69 -0.53
N ILE A 73 -0.01 -4.48 0.70
CA ILE A 73 -1.35 -3.97 1.02
C ILE A 73 -1.32 -2.44 0.91
N ALA A 74 -0.36 -1.81 1.58
CA ALA A 74 -0.08 -0.39 1.47
C ALA A 74 1.36 -0.19 1.01
N GLN A 75 1.56 -0.01 -0.30
CA GLN A 75 2.90 0.08 -0.87
C GLN A 75 3.74 1.21 -0.24
N VAL A 76 5.02 0.93 0.02
CA VAL A 76 5.98 1.85 0.67
C VAL A 76 6.08 3.23 -0.01
N CYS A 77 5.76 3.32 -1.30
CA CYS A 77 5.74 4.58 -2.04
C CYS A 77 4.73 5.59 -1.45
N HIS A 78 3.62 5.12 -0.87
CA HIS A 78 2.63 5.98 -0.22
C HIS A 78 3.17 6.57 1.08
N ALA A 79 3.83 5.75 1.90
CA ALA A 79 4.49 6.20 3.13
C ALA A 79 5.61 7.23 2.82
N ARG A 80 6.47 6.93 1.85
CA ARG A 80 7.53 7.86 1.40
C ARG A 80 6.95 9.17 0.89
N ARG A 81 5.88 9.14 0.08
CA ARG A 81 5.20 10.33 -0.41
C ARG A 81 4.59 11.15 0.73
N LEU A 82 4.01 10.49 1.73
CA LEU A 82 3.47 11.17 2.92
C LEU A 82 4.58 11.89 3.69
N ALA A 83 5.69 11.19 3.98
CA ALA A 83 6.85 11.77 4.67
C ALA A 83 7.41 12.99 3.90
N GLN A 84 7.54 12.88 2.58
CA GLN A 84 7.97 13.99 1.72
C GLN A 84 7.04 15.20 1.79
N ARG A 85 5.71 14.99 1.73
CA ARG A 85 4.74 16.08 1.81
C ARG A 85 4.69 16.74 3.19
N LEU A 86 5.14 16.04 4.23
CA LEU A 86 5.23 16.53 5.60
C LEU A 86 6.59 17.16 5.95
N LEU A 87 7.55 17.23 5.02
CA LEU A 87 8.78 17.96 5.28
C LEU A 87 8.49 19.44 5.65
N PRO A 88 9.23 20.00 6.63
CA PRO A 88 10.40 19.42 7.31
C PRO A 88 10.08 18.64 8.58
N VAL A 89 8.82 18.44 8.98
CA VAL A 89 8.51 17.86 10.31
C VAL A 89 8.54 16.33 10.37
N ALA A 90 8.56 15.66 9.22
CA ALA A 90 8.52 14.21 9.15
C ALA A 90 9.85 13.56 8.78
N ARG A 91 10.10 12.39 9.38
CA ARG A 91 11.18 11.45 9.04
C ARG A 91 10.58 10.12 8.58
N MET A 92 11.09 9.58 7.48
CA MET A 92 10.77 8.23 7.03
C MET A 92 11.62 7.21 7.81
N VAL A 93 11.01 6.13 8.27
CA VAL A 93 11.69 4.99 8.89
C VAL A 93 11.32 3.75 8.09
N ASP A 94 12.20 3.37 7.18
CA ASP A 94 11.96 2.30 6.22
C ASP A 94 12.55 0.97 6.72
N LEU A 95 11.69 0.06 7.16
CA LEU A 95 12.09 -1.18 7.83
C LEU A 95 11.95 -2.41 6.93
N HIS A 96 12.76 -3.44 7.20
CA HIS A 96 12.57 -4.73 6.54
C HIS A 96 11.33 -5.42 7.11
N GLY A 97 10.26 -5.53 6.32
CA GLY A 97 9.04 -6.24 6.70
C GLY A 97 7.90 -5.93 5.75
N ALA A 98 6.73 -6.55 5.97
CA ALA A 98 5.52 -6.31 5.21
C ALA A 98 4.57 -5.34 5.94
N HIS A 99 3.27 -5.51 5.75
CA HIS A 99 2.24 -4.62 6.32
C HIS A 99 2.26 -4.57 7.85
N LEU A 100 2.64 -5.67 8.50
CA LEU A 100 2.62 -5.80 9.96
C LEU A 100 4.02 -5.63 10.55
N VAL A 101 4.76 -4.62 10.07
CA VAL A 101 6.15 -4.37 10.48
C VAL A 101 6.31 -4.15 11.98
N SER A 102 5.26 -3.71 12.68
CA SER A 102 5.21 -3.64 14.15
C SER A 102 5.29 -5.01 14.85
N HIS A 103 4.81 -6.08 14.22
CA HIS A 103 4.92 -7.46 14.70
C HIS A 103 6.19 -8.14 14.21
N GLU A 104 6.62 -7.83 12.99
CA GLU A 104 7.81 -8.44 12.38
C GLU A 104 9.12 -7.87 12.95
N ARG A 105 9.11 -6.58 13.28
CA ARG A 105 10.29 -5.79 13.72
C ARG A 105 10.00 -4.96 14.98
N PRO A 106 9.50 -5.58 16.07
CA PRO A 106 9.06 -4.82 17.24
C PRO A 106 10.21 -4.03 17.89
N GLN A 107 11.44 -4.55 17.86
CA GLN A 107 12.61 -3.86 18.41
C GLN A 107 12.92 -2.59 17.61
N GLU A 108 13.00 -2.68 16.28
CA GLU A 108 13.32 -1.54 15.42
C GLU A 108 12.21 -0.48 15.45
N VAL A 109 10.94 -0.90 15.50
CA VAL A 109 9.81 0.01 15.67
C VAL A 109 9.87 0.71 17.02
N ASN A 110 10.12 -0.02 18.12
CA ASN A 110 10.26 0.59 19.45
C ASN A 110 11.43 1.57 19.51
N ASN A 111 12.57 1.25 18.88
CA ASN A 111 13.71 2.16 18.78
C ASN A 111 13.33 3.44 18.04
N ALA A 112 12.62 3.33 16.91
CA ALA A 112 12.16 4.50 16.15
C ALA A 112 11.19 5.39 16.95
N LEU A 113 10.31 4.79 17.77
CA LEU A 113 9.42 5.52 18.68
C LEU A 113 10.21 6.21 19.80
N MET A 114 11.18 5.51 20.40
CA MET A 114 12.03 6.07 21.45
C MET A 114 12.87 7.24 20.93
N ASP A 115 13.36 7.18 19.69
CA ASP A 115 14.08 8.28 19.06
C ASP A 115 13.20 9.50 18.86
N LEU A 116 11.95 9.32 18.41
CA LEU A 116 10.98 10.41 18.29
C LEU A 116 10.70 11.07 19.64
N ILE A 117 10.53 10.25 20.70
CA ILE A 117 10.31 10.75 22.07
C ILE A 117 11.53 11.55 22.54
N LYS A 118 12.74 11.02 22.35
CA LYS A 118 13.98 11.72 22.71
C LYS A 118 14.13 13.03 21.95
N ALA A 119 13.94 13.01 20.64
CA ALA A 119 14.04 14.20 19.79
C ALA A 119 13.04 15.28 20.22
N THR A 120 11.81 14.89 20.54
CA THR A 120 10.78 15.79 21.06
C THR A 120 11.17 16.38 22.42
N LYS A 121 11.67 15.56 23.35
CA LYS A 121 12.15 16.03 24.67
C LYS A 121 13.35 16.97 24.57
N SER A 122 14.23 16.72 23.61
CA SER A 122 15.40 17.55 23.32
C SER A 122 15.08 18.79 22.48
N ALA A 123 13.80 19.04 22.16
CA ALA A 123 13.37 20.14 21.29
C ALA A 123 14.14 20.19 19.96
N THR A 124 14.39 19.02 19.38
CA THR A 124 15.10 18.88 18.09
C THR A 124 14.36 19.67 17.02
N ALA A 125 15.09 20.44 16.23
CA ALA A 125 14.46 21.23 15.18
C ALA A 125 13.91 20.32 14.07
N PRO A 126 12.76 20.66 13.44
CA PRO A 126 12.18 19.83 12.38
C PRO A 126 13.16 19.47 11.24
N HIS A 127 13.97 20.42 10.78
CA HIS A 127 14.96 20.18 9.73
C HIS A 127 16.08 19.22 10.15
N GLU A 128 16.45 19.24 11.43
CA GLU A 128 17.43 18.29 12.00
C GLU A 128 16.80 16.91 12.10
N TRP A 129 15.56 16.82 12.57
CA TRP A 129 14.82 15.57 12.66
C TRP A 129 14.65 14.87 11.31
N SER A 130 14.20 15.61 10.29
CA SER A 130 13.96 15.08 8.95
C SER A 130 15.23 14.72 8.17
N SER A 131 16.40 15.23 8.59
CA SER A 131 17.69 14.94 7.95
C SER A 131 18.47 13.81 8.63
N GLN A 132 17.98 13.26 9.75
CA GLN A 132 18.63 12.13 10.39
C GLN A 132 18.65 10.90 9.46
N PRO A 133 19.80 10.21 9.34
CA PRO A 133 19.89 9.00 8.55
C PRO A 133 18.95 7.92 9.12
N GLU A 134 18.42 7.08 8.25
CA GLU A 134 17.66 5.90 8.66
C GLU A 134 18.56 5.02 9.53
N ASN A 135 18.09 4.65 10.73
CA ASN A 135 18.83 3.74 11.61
C ASN A 135 18.85 2.34 10.97
N THR A 136 19.82 2.08 10.11
CA THR A 136 20.14 0.73 9.64
C THR A 136 20.79 -0.04 10.77
N SER A 137 19.98 -0.84 11.48
CA SER A 137 20.50 -1.89 12.36
C SER A 137 21.04 -3.05 11.52
N GLU A 138 22.36 -2.96 11.29
CA GLU A 138 23.40 -3.98 11.11
C GLU A 138 23.56 -4.81 9.82
N THR A 139 24.82 -4.74 9.33
CA THR A 139 25.57 -5.61 8.39
C THR A 139 25.58 -5.20 6.92
N GLY A 140 26.48 -4.27 6.57
CA GLY A 140 26.99 -4.11 5.21
C GLY A 140 27.42 -2.69 4.83
N ALA A 141 28.73 -2.45 4.85
CA ALA A 141 29.44 -1.36 4.16
C ALA A 141 29.29 0.09 4.68
N LEU A 142 30.22 0.43 5.56
CA LEU A 142 31.02 1.66 5.60
C LEU A 142 30.81 2.65 4.43
N ILE A 143 29.93 3.66 4.60
CA ILE A 143 30.10 4.97 3.98
C ILE A 143 29.79 6.04 5.02
N SER A 144 30.85 6.59 5.60
CA SER A 144 30.83 7.78 6.46
C SER A 144 30.31 8.98 5.66
N ALA A 145 29.12 9.47 5.99
CA ALA A 145 28.57 10.69 5.43
C ALA A 145 29.20 11.91 6.12
N ARG A 146 30.39 12.31 5.68
CA ARG A 146 30.78 13.73 5.64
C ARG A 146 30.32 14.31 4.29
N PRO A 147 29.91 15.58 4.23
CA PRO A 147 29.49 16.19 2.98
C PRO A 147 30.74 16.40 2.11
N VAL A 148 31.04 15.43 1.26
CA VAL A 148 31.95 15.65 0.15
C VAL A 148 31.20 16.49 -0.85
N THR A 149 31.64 17.73 -1.02
CA THR A 149 31.32 18.58 -2.15
C THR A 149 31.58 17.77 -3.41
N LEU A 150 30.51 17.23 -4.01
CA LEU A 150 30.60 16.39 -5.19
C LEU A 150 30.93 17.30 -6.38
N ALA A 151 32.23 17.48 -6.63
CA ALA A 151 32.70 17.75 -7.97
C ALA A 151 32.22 16.59 -8.85
N ILE A 152 31.21 16.88 -9.66
CA ILE A 152 30.64 16.01 -10.68
C ILE A 152 31.79 15.51 -11.56
N ARG A 153 32.15 14.23 -11.41
CA ARG A 153 32.71 13.44 -12.50
C ARG A 153 31.67 12.41 -12.89
N THR A 154 31.18 12.64 -14.11
CA THR A 154 30.27 11.84 -14.89
C THR A 154 30.66 10.37 -14.94
N GLY A 155 29.70 9.50 -14.63
CA GLY A 155 29.76 8.07 -14.89
C GLY A 155 28.40 7.61 -15.44
N GLU A 156 28.25 7.61 -16.76
CA GLU A 156 27.01 7.32 -17.50
C GLU A 156 26.40 5.93 -17.20
N ALA A 157 27.20 4.99 -16.67
CA ALA A 157 26.80 3.61 -16.43
C ALA A 157 25.78 3.42 -15.28
N GLY A 158 25.84 4.25 -14.22
CA GLY A 158 24.96 4.09 -13.05
C GLY A 158 23.52 4.54 -13.31
N ASN A 159 23.35 5.64 -14.06
CA ASN A 159 22.03 6.13 -14.45
C ASN A 159 21.34 5.21 -15.46
N ALA A 160 22.10 4.58 -16.36
CA ALA A 160 21.57 3.62 -17.33
C ALA A 160 21.01 2.37 -16.65
N ALA A 161 21.67 1.84 -15.61
CA ALA A 161 21.20 0.68 -14.87
C ALA A 161 19.88 0.95 -14.14
N VAL A 162 19.78 2.07 -13.42
CA VAL A 162 18.55 2.46 -12.70
C VAL A 162 17.40 2.75 -13.68
N ALA A 163 17.68 3.36 -14.83
CA ALA A 163 16.70 3.57 -15.89
C ALA A 163 16.22 2.23 -16.50
N ALA A 164 17.15 1.30 -16.74
CA ALA A 164 16.83 -0.03 -17.28
C ALA A 164 15.95 -0.85 -16.33
N TYR A 165 16.24 -0.83 -15.02
CA TYR A 165 15.39 -1.52 -14.02
C TYR A 165 13.99 -0.93 -13.95
N ASN A 166 13.85 0.40 -13.96
CA ASN A 166 12.55 1.06 -13.96
C ASN A 166 11.75 0.80 -15.26
N LEU A 167 12.44 0.76 -16.41
CA LEU A 167 11.82 0.43 -17.69
C LEU A 167 11.35 -1.03 -17.69
N LEU A 168 12.19 -1.96 -17.21
CA LEU A 168 11.88 -3.38 -17.14
C LEU A 168 10.68 -3.66 -16.24
N ALA A 169 10.62 -3.01 -15.07
CA ALA A 169 9.47 -3.12 -14.16
C ALA A 169 8.17 -2.60 -14.79
N LYS A 170 8.23 -1.47 -15.51
CA LYS A 170 7.07 -0.94 -16.25
C LYS A 170 6.62 -1.88 -17.38
N LEU A 171 7.57 -2.50 -18.08
CA LEU A 171 7.31 -3.43 -19.17
C LEU A 171 6.69 -4.74 -18.66
N GLN A 172 7.16 -5.24 -17.52
CA GLN A 172 6.57 -6.40 -16.83
C GLN A 172 5.13 -6.11 -16.40
N LEU A 173 4.86 -4.93 -15.84
CA LEU A 173 3.50 -4.55 -15.44
C LEU A 173 2.57 -4.40 -16.64
N SER A 174 3.05 -3.81 -17.75
CA SER A 174 2.25 -3.73 -18.98
C SER A 174 1.99 -5.10 -19.60
N PHE A 175 2.95 -6.01 -19.54
CA PHE A 175 2.80 -7.37 -20.06
C PHE A 175 1.77 -8.17 -19.26
N LEU A 176 1.82 -8.10 -17.93
CA LEU A 176 0.79 -8.72 -17.07
C LEU A 176 -0.60 -8.14 -17.34
N TYR A 177 -0.70 -6.83 -17.55
CA TYR A 177 -1.96 -6.17 -17.87
C TYR A 177 -2.56 -6.67 -19.19
N VAL A 178 -1.74 -6.77 -20.26
CA VAL A 178 -2.19 -7.28 -21.57
C VAL A 178 -2.59 -8.76 -21.49
N ILE A 179 -1.84 -9.59 -20.78
CA ILE A 179 -2.22 -11.00 -20.54
C ILE A 179 -3.56 -11.07 -19.80
N GLY A 180 -3.75 -10.24 -18.77
CA GLY A 180 -5.01 -10.17 -18.02
C GLY A 180 -6.20 -9.83 -18.91
N LEU A 181 -6.04 -8.87 -19.83
CA LEU A 181 -7.08 -8.53 -20.81
C LEU A 181 -7.38 -9.69 -21.77
N ILE A 182 -6.36 -10.40 -22.25
CA ILE A 182 -6.52 -11.55 -23.14
C ILE A 182 -7.28 -12.69 -22.43
N VAL A 183 -6.91 -13.00 -21.18
CA VAL A 183 -7.57 -14.02 -20.38
C VAL A 183 -9.03 -13.64 -20.12
N MET A 184 -9.31 -12.41 -19.73
CA MET A 184 -10.69 -11.93 -19.54
C MET A 184 -11.52 -12.02 -20.83
N ALA A 185 -10.96 -11.62 -21.98
CA ALA A 185 -11.64 -11.71 -23.27
C ALA A 185 -11.93 -13.16 -23.66
N PHE A 186 -10.97 -14.08 -23.42
CA PHE A 186 -11.14 -15.50 -23.69
C PHE A 186 -12.19 -16.14 -22.77
N GLU A 187 -12.21 -15.78 -21.48
CA GLU A 187 -13.24 -16.26 -20.56
C GLU A 187 -14.63 -15.76 -20.92
N HIS A 188 -14.74 -14.49 -21.34
CA HIS A 188 -15.99 -13.91 -21.81
C HIS A 188 -16.49 -14.62 -23.07
N MET A 189 -15.61 -14.86 -24.05
CA MET A 189 -15.94 -15.61 -25.27
C MET A 189 -16.34 -17.06 -24.97
N ARG A 190 -15.61 -17.74 -24.07
CA ARG A 190 -15.94 -19.10 -23.62
C ARG A 190 -17.32 -19.17 -22.94
N ASN A 191 -17.68 -18.15 -22.15
CA ASN A 191 -18.99 -18.07 -21.52
C ASN A 191 -20.11 -17.85 -22.55
N ILE A 192 -19.91 -16.99 -23.54
CA ILE A 192 -20.88 -16.80 -24.64
C ILE A 192 -21.09 -18.12 -25.41
N VAL A 193 -20.02 -18.82 -25.78
CA VAL A 193 -20.10 -20.11 -26.50
C VAL A 193 -20.80 -21.20 -25.67
N ARG A 194 -20.68 -21.17 -24.34
CA ARG A 194 -21.43 -22.08 -23.45
C ARG A 194 -22.93 -21.79 -23.43
N VAL A 195 -23.32 -20.51 -23.50
CA VAL A 195 -24.73 -20.08 -23.51
C VAL A 195 -25.41 -20.40 -24.86
N THR A 196 -24.66 -20.43 -25.96
CA THR A 196 -25.21 -20.67 -27.30
C THR A 196 -25.30 -22.15 -27.70
N LYS A 197 -25.03 -23.13 -26.82
CA LYS A 197 -25.26 -24.54 -27.18
C LYS A 197 -26.76 -24.79 -27.33
N PRO A 198 -27.28 -25.09 -28.53
CA PRO A 198 -28.70 -25.34 -28.70
C PRO A 198 -29.05 -26.68 -28.05
N VAL A 199 -30.10 -26.66 -27.22
CA VAL A 199 -30.74 -27.87 -26.70
C VAL A 199 -31.33 -28.62 -27.90
N ARG A 200 -30.84 -29.84 -28.18
CA ARG A 200 -31.47 -30.73 -29.16
C ARG A 200 -32.76 -31.26 -28.55
N VAL A 201 -33.90 -30.76 -29.01
CA VAL A 201 -35.21 -31.35 -28.73
C VAL A 201 -35.37 -32.50 -29.72
N ALA A 202 -35.35 -33.75 -29.23
CA ALA A 202 -35.71 -34.91 -30.03
C ALA A 202 -37.23 -34.90 -30.26
N ALA A 203 -37.65 -35.03 -31.52
CA ALA A 203 -39.05 -35.22 -31.87
C ALA A 203 -39.51 -36.59 -31.36
N ILE A 204 -40.59 -36.61 -30.59
CA ILE A 204 -41.28 -37.83 -30.19
C ILE A 204 -42.07 -38.28 -31.41
N GLU A 205 -41.64 -39.36 -32.06
CA GLU A 205 -42.44 -40.04 -33.08
C GLU A 205 -43.63 -40.72 -32.40
N SER A 206 -44.83 -40.31 -32.79
CA SER A 206 -46.08 -40.98 -32.45
C SER A 206 -46.29 -42.17 -33.39
N SER A 207 -46.33 -43.38 -32.83
CA SER A 207 -46.96 -44.57 -33.43
C SER A 207 -47.39 -45.52 -32.33
#